data_AF-A0A0N1DQL5-F1
#
_entry.id   AF-A0A0N1DQL5-F1
#
_cell.length_a   1.000
_cell.length_b   1.000
_cell.length_c   1.000
_cell.angle_alpha   90.00
_cell.angle_beta   90.00
_cell.angle_gamma   90.00
#
_symmetry.space_group_name_H-M   'P 1'
#
loop_
_entity.id
_entity.type
_entity.pdbx_description
1 polymer ?
#
loop_
_entity_poly.entity_id
_entity_poly.type
_entity_poly.pdbx_seq_one_letter_code
_entity_poly.pdbx_strand_id
1 'polypeptide(L)' 'MMKSDSCPNCENSFDFSRDDVYLKTTLSIEGKKYRIYHFKKLCSNCNKLLVMNIGKPGEDNGKWITEKQKDN' A
#
# COMPACT_ATOMS: atom_id res chain seq x y z
N MET A 1 -16.11 -5.53 -8.61
CA MET A 1 -16.30 -5.35 -7.16
C MET A 1 -15.04 -4.67 -6.63
N MET A 2 -15.14 -3.41 -6.19
CA MET A 2 -14.11 -2.80 -5.35
C MET A 2 -14.08 -3.61 -4.05
N LYS A 3 -12.93 -4.19 -3.71
CA LYS A 3 -12.74 -4.76 -2.38
C LYS A 3 -12.58 -3.56 -1.45
N SER A 4 -13.53 -3.36 -0.55
CA SER A 4 -13.37 -2.41 0.55
C SER A 4 -12.35 -3.02 1.50
N ASP A 5 -11.15 -2.46 1.52
CA ASP A 5 -10.14 -2.77 2.51
C ASP A 5 -10.36 -1.86 3.74
N SER A 6 -9.86 -2.27 4.90
CA SER A 6 -9.99 -1.52 6.17
C SER A 6 -8.64 -0.95 6.61
N CYS A 7 -8.66 0.28 7.13
CA CYS A 7 -7.46 0.95 7.61
C CYS A 7 -6.83 0.11 8.74
N PRO A 8 -5.55 -0.32 8.64
CA PRO A 8 -4.91 -1.15 9.67
C PRO A 8 -4.73 -0.44 11.02
N ASN A 9 -4.99 0.86 11.10
CA ASN A 9 -4.86 1.66 12.33
C ASN A 9 -6.18 1.95 13.03
N CYS A 10 -7.27 2.18 12.28
CA CYS A 10 -8.56 2.59 12.86
C CYS A 10 -9.74 1.76 12.36
N GLU A 11 -9.46 0.70 11.60
CA GLU A 11 -10.41 -0.28 11.06
C GLU A 11 -11.50 0.26 10.14
N ASN A 12 -11.55 1.59 9.93
CA ASN A 12 -12.51 2.19 9.03
C ASN A 12 -12.30 1.72 7.59
N SER A 13 -13.41 1.41 6.92
CA SER A 13 -13.41 1.02 5.51
C SER A 13 -12.88 2.15 4.64
N PHE A 14 -12.12 1.80 3.61
CA PHE A 14 -11.69 2.75 2.60
C PHE A 14 -11.84 2.16 1.21
N ASP A 15 -12.15 3.04 0.26
CA ASP A 15 -12.26 2.68 -1.14
C ASP A 15 -10.91 2.86 -1.83
N PHE A 16 -10.59 1.90 -2.69
CA PHE A 16 -9.38 1.87 -3.48
C PHE A 16 -9.62 2.44 -4.89
N SER A 17 -8.78 3.39 -5.32
CA SER A 17 -8.71 3.87 -6.70
C SER A 17 -7.36 3.55 -7.35
N ARG A 18 -7.35 3.40 -8.67
CA ARG A 18 -6.11 3.33 -9.46
C ARG A 18 -5.31 4.64 -9.43
N ASP A 19 -5.96 5.74 -9.06
CA ASP A 19 -5.30 7.04 -8.88
C ASP A 19 -4.46 7.08 -7.59
N ASP A 20 -4.68 6.15 -6.66
CA ASP A 20 -3.85 5.99 -5.45
C ASP A 20 -2.47 5.38 -5.77
N VAL A 21 -2.22 4.95 -7.02
CA VAL A 21 -0.90 4.44 -7.47
C VAL A 21 0.07 5.61 -7.63
N TYR A 22 1.04 5.71 -6.74
CA TYR A 22 2.05 6.76 -6.82
C TYR A 22 3.26 6.36 -7.69
N LEU A 23 3.68 5.09 -7.63
CA LEU A 23 4.89 4.66 -8.34
C LEU A 23 4.72 3.26 -8.94
N LYS A 24 5.05 3.14 -10.23
CA LYS A 24 5.17 1.87 -10.94
C LYS A 24 6.63 1.62 -11.25
N THR A 25 7.21 0.57 -10.68
CA THR A 25 8.63 0.23 -10.90
C THR A 25 8.79 -1.25 -11.23
N THR A 26 9.90 -1.61 -11.85
CA THR A 26 10.29 -3.01 -12.05
C THR A 26 11.55 -3.28 -11.25
N LEU A 27 11.46 -4.14 -10.24
CA LEU A 27 12.60 -4.56 -9.43
C LEU A 27 13.07 -5.95 -9.86
N SER A 28 14.38 -6.16 -9.88
CA SER A 28 14.96 -7.48 -10.08
C SER A 28 15.41 -8.04 -8.73
N ILE A 29 14.81 -9.14 -8.29
CA ILE A 29 15.13 -9.84 -7.03
C ILE A 29 15.49 -11.28 -7.41
N GLU A 30 16.69 -11.72 -7.07
CA GLU A 30 17.19 -13.08 -7.39
C GLU A 30 17.08 -13.45 -8.88
N GLY A 31 17.37 -12.49 -9.77
CA GLY A 31 17.29 -12.68 -11.23
C GLY A 31 15.86 -12.69 -11.81
N LYS A 32 14.82 -12.62 -10.97
CA LYS A 32 13.42 -12.50 -11.40
C LYS A 32 13.00 -11.04 -11.39
N LYS A 33 12.30 -10.62 -12.45
CA LYS A 33 11.75 -9.26 -12.59
C LYS A 33 10.33 -9.21 -12.04
N TYR A 34 10.10 -8.27 -11.12
CA TYR A 34 8.82 -8.04 -10.46
C TYR A 34 8.34 -6.64 -10.81
N ARG A 35 7.12 -6.54 -11.37
CA ARG A 35 6.43 -5.26 -11.52
C ARG A 35 5.80 -4.92 -10.19
N ILE A 36 6.25 -3.83 -9.59
CA ILE A 36 5.79 -3.38 -8.29
C ILE A 36 4.99 -2.09 -8.46
N TYR A 37 3.82 -2.10 -7.84
CA TYR A 37 2.92 -0.95 -7.75
C TYR A 37 2.92 -0.48 -6.31
N HIS A 38 3.36 0.77 -6.10
CA HIS A 38 3.34 1.43 -4.80
C HIS A 38 2.10 2.31 -4.72
N PHE A 39 1.32 2.09 -3.67
CA PHE A 39 0.11 2.84 -3.37
C PHE A 39 0.31 3.63 -2.10
N LYS A 40 -0.22 4.86 -2.07
CA LYS A 40 -0.12 5.75 -0.91
C LYS A 40 -1.45 6.47 -0.73
N LYS A 41 -2.01 6.42 0.47
CA LYS A 41 -3.30 7.04 0.78
C LYS A 41 -3.34 7.52 2.22
N LEU A 42 -3.92 8.68 2.48
CA LEU A 42 -4.23 9.12 3.83
C LEU A 42 -5.57 8.53 4.24
N CYS A 43 -5.64 7.91 5.42
CA CYS A 43 -6.93 7.51 5.98
C CYS A 43 -7.71 8.77 6.34
N SER A 44 -8.92 8.91 5.80
CA SER A 44 -9.80 10.06 6.06
C SER A 44 -10.28 10.15 7.52
N ASN A 45 -10.19 9.05 8.27
CA ASN A 45 -10.67 8.99 9.66
C ASN A 45 -9.57 9.29 10.68
N CYS A 46 -8.41 8.65 10.56
CA CYS A 46 -7.32 8.81 11.52
C CYS A 46 -6.13 9.62 11.00
N ASN A 47 -6.19 10.13 9.76
CA ASN A 47 -5.12 10.88 9.09
C ASN A 47 -3.77 10.16 9.02
N LYS A 48 -3.73 8.85 9.27
CA LYS A 48 -2.52 8.05 9.13
C LYS A 48 -2.26 7.76 7.67
N LEU A 49 -0.97 7.80 7.33
CA LEU A 49 -0.52 7.49 6.00
C LEU A 49 -0.43 5.97 5.81
N LEU A 50 -1.21 5.48 4.87
CA LEU A 50 -1.27 4.08 4.48
C LEU A 50 -0.44 3.90 3.22
N VAL A 51 0.35 2.83 3.21
CA VAL A 51 1.13 2.41 2.05
C VAL A 51 0.86 0.93 1.76
N MET A 52 0.85 0.58 0.48
CA MET A 52 0.71 -0.80 0.03
C MET A 52 1.62 -1.03 -1.16
N ASN A 53 2.24 -2.21 -1.23
CA ASN A 53 3.03 -2.63 -2.37
C ASN A 53 2.41 -3.90 -2.96
N ILE A 54 2.09 -3.88 -4.26
CA ILE A 54 1.62 -5.08 -4.98
C ILE A 54 2.68 -5.52 -5.97
N GLY A 55 2.98 -6.82 -5.99
CA GLY A 55 3.88 -7.47 -6.95
C GLY A 55 5.29 -7.68 -6.40
N LYS A 56 5.60 -7.22 -5.19
CA LYS A 56 6.85 -7.55 -4.49
C LYS A 56 6.66 -8.86 -3.72
N PRO A 57 7.55 -9.86 -3.83
CA PRO A 57 7.51 -11.02 -2.95
C PRO A 57 7.78 -10.60 -1.50
N GLY A 58 6.93 -11.02 -0.57
CA GLY A 58 7.02 -10.71 0.87
C GLY A 58 5.67 -10.79 1.58
N GLU A 59 5.69 -10.77 2.92
CA GLU A 59 4.49 -10.91 3.76
C GLU A 59 3.50 -9.74 3.65
N ASP A 60 4.00 -8.56 3.26
CA ASP A 60 3.22 -7.32 3.11
C ASP A 60 2.69 -7.10 1.68
N ASN A 61 2.89 -8.08 0.78
CA ASN A 61 2.43 -7.97 -0.60
C ASN A 61 0.90 -7.87 -0.66
N GLY A 62 0.40 -6.75 -1.20
CA GLY A 62 -1.04 -6.48 -1.27
C GLY A 62 -1.70 -6.22 0.08
N LYS A 63 -0.92 -5.91 1.12
CA LYS A 63 -1.45 -5.47 2.42
C LYS A 63 -1.19 -3.98 2.62
N TRP A 64 -2.18 -3.31 3.17
CA TRP A 64 -2.00 -1.95 3.67
C TRP A 64 -1.31 -1.97 5.01
N ILE A 65 -0.24 -1.19 5.10
CA ILE A 65 0.49 -0.95 6.34
C ILE A 65 0.50 0.55 6.61
N THR A 66 0.59 0.93 7.88
CA THR A 66 0.89 2.32 8.23
C THR A 66 2.38 2.56 7.99
N GLU A 67 2.72 3.64 7.29
CA GLU A 67 4.11 4.10 7.30
C GLU A 67 4.41 4.51 8.75
N LYS A 68 5.29 3.77 9.43
CA LYS A 68 5.81 4.20 10.73
C LYS A 68 6.44 5.57 10.47
N GLN A 69 5.83 6.61 11.01
CA GLN A 69 6.50 7.90 11.09
C GLN A 69 7.84 7.60 11.76
N LYS A 70 8.93 7.81 11.02
CA LYS A 70 10.22 7.96 11.69
C LYS A 70 10.03 9.20 12.54
N ASP A 71 9.74 9.00 13.81
CA ASP A 71 9.88 10.06 14.81
C ASP A 71 11.32 10.56 14.64
N ASN A 72 11.42 11.79 14.17
CA ASN A 72 12.67 12.47 13.88
C ASN A 72 13.13 13.19 15.14
#